data_AF-A0A954ILJ8-F1
#
_entry.id   AF-A0A954ILJ8-F1
#
_cell.length_a   1.000
_cell.length_b   1.000
_cell.length_c   1.000
_cell.angle_alpha   90.00
_cell.angle_beta   90.00
_cell.angle_gamma   90.00
#
_symmetry.space_group_name_H-M   'P 1'
#
loop_
_entity.id
_entity.type
_entity.pdbx_description
1 polymer ?
#
loop_
_entity_poly.entity_id
_entity_poly.type
_entity_poly.pdbx_seq_one_letter_code
_entity_poly.pdbx_strand_id
1 'polypeptide(L)'
;MQNALLPVALTVLLFTCSLNLDESDLPADVHEGSEASAVQADGSRRHRTPPAETPTECMAEEIDSVVLPGQALPRVYQRLLAMRRQYAVQTNKTNTRSAKRMRQRIEQVERQFRYPVPAPSHSEPIVHVVGVYTQRPSERPLQVQVTDTSGPIVLVLTAYDEVCWEVVAAEESQIDFIICTGYHQQKIEKTPDGVPVFFHSYDQSSLEYAYAYGSDRSQWGALEDFVRARTGGLAIRTAQGWYYGPERCEVGPGNTDWRIQMLDD
;
A
#
# COMPACT_ATOMS: atom_id res chain seq x y z
N MET A 1 44.24 1.12 -46.11
CA MET A 1 45.10 1.61 -45.00
C MET A 1 44.15 2.20 -43.97
N GLN A 2 43.56 1.36 -43.13
CA GLN A 2 43.98 1.02 -41.74
C GLN A 2 43.78 2.15 -40.71
N ASN A 3 42.67 1.99 -39.99
CA ASN A 3 42.31 2.34 -38.60
C ASN A 3 43.40 2.90 -37.66
N ALA A 4 43.00 3.85 -36.80
CA ALA A 4 43.41 3.89 -35.40
C ALA A 4 42.31 4.52 -34.52
N LEU A 5 41.53 3.64 -33.89
CA LEU A 5 40.62 3.93 -32.76
C LEU A 5 41.44 3.88 -31.45
N LEU A 6 41.23 4.86 -30.57
CA LEU A 6 41.74 4.87 -29.19
C LEU A 6 40.73 4.16 -28.27
N PRO A 7 41.14 3.28 -27.33
CA PRO A 7 40.25 2.74 -26.32
C PRO A 7 40.29 3.59 -25.03
N VAL A 8 39.12 4.00 -24.57
CA VAL A 8 38.90 4.49 -23.21
C VAL A 8 38.72 3.27 -22.31
N ALA A 9 39.61 3.12 -21.33
CA ALA A 9 39.56 2.06 -20.33
C ALA A 9 38.39 2.31 -19.35
N LEU A 10 37.44 1.38 -19.31
CA LEU A 10 36.37 1.33 -18.32
C LEU A 10 36.79 0.31 -17.24
N THR A 11 37.22 0.80 -16.08
CA THR A 11 37.51 -0.04 -14.91
C THR A 11 36.21 -0.36 -14.17
N VAL A 12 35.73 -1.59 -14.30
CA VAL A 12 34.61 -2.12 -13.52
C VAL A 12 35.18 -2.79 -12.26
N LEU A 13 34.93 -2.20 -11.09
CA LEU A 13 35.17 -2.82 -9.79
C LEU A 13 33.96 -3.69 -9.43
N LEU A 14 34.13 -5.01 -9.52
CA LEU A 14 33.20 -5.99 -8.96
C LEU A 14 33.54 -6.19 -7.48
N PHE A 15 32.66 -5.70 -6.59
CA PHE A 15 32.70 -6.00 -5.17
C PHE A 15 31.70 -7.13 -4.90
N THR A 16 32.20 -8.36 -4.73
CA THR A 16 31.38 -9.49 -4.26
C THR A 16 31.50 -9.59 -2.74
N CYS A 17 30.49 -9.13 -2.00
CA CYS A 17 30.35 -9.46 -0.58
C CYS A 17 29.50 -10.73 -0.44
N SER A 18 30.17 -11.83 -0.11
CA SER A 18 29.54 -13.01 0.49
C SER A 18 29.09 -12.68 1.90
N LEU A 19 27.79 -12.80 2.19
CA LEU A 19 27.27 -12.83 3.55
C LEU A 19 26.82 -14.26 3.85
N ASN A 20 27.63 -14.93 4.67
CA ASN A 20 27.26 -16.12 5.42
C ASN A 20 26.25 -15.68 6.49
N LEU A 21 25.05 -16.25 6.47
CA LEU A 21 24.12 -16.18 7.59
C LEU A 21 24.28 -17.47 8.40
N ASP A 22 24.72 -17.27 9.64
CA ASP A 22 24.88 -18.29 10.66
C ASP A 22 23.51 -18.60 11.27
N GLU A 23 23.03 -19.82 11.05
CA GLU A 23 21.83 -20.40 11.67
C GLU A 23 22.24 -20.96 13.04
N SER A 24 22.00 -20.20 14.12
CA SER A 24 21.88 -20.79 15.46
C SER A 24 21.30 -19.76 16.43
N ASP A 25 20.05 -19.98 16.84
CA ASP A 25 19.55 -19.77 18.22
C ASP A 25 18.02 -19.70 18.23
N LEU A 26 17.38 -20.88 18.36
CA LEU A 26 16.02 -20.98 18.88
C LEU A 26 16.03 -21.99 20.03
N PRO A 27 15.65 -21.59 21.26
CA PRO A 27 15.49 -22.54 22.34
C PRO A 27 14.21 -23.36 22.16
N ALA A 28 14.39 -24.68 22.26
CA ALA A 28 13.33 -25.62 22.53
C ALA A 28 12.80 -25.39 23.94
N ASP A 29 11.48 -25.42 24.12
CA ASP A 29 10.93 -25.83 25.42
C ASP A 29 9.59 -26.55 25.28
N VAL A 30 9.49 -27.55 26.15
CA VAL A 30 8.56 -28.68 26.23
C VAL A 30 7.70 -28.51 27.48
N HIS A 31 6.41 -28.86 27.41
CA HIS A 31 5.63 -29.65 28.37
C HIS A 31 4.14 -29.52 28.01
N GLU A 32 3.45 -30.58 27.57
CA GLU A 32 2.84 -31.68 28.33
C GLU A 32 1.67 -31.30 29.26
N GLY A 33 0.49 -31.83 28.92
CA GLY A 33 -0.40 -32.51 29.87
C GLY A 33 -1.61 -31.74 30.41
N SER A 34 -2.82 -32.10 29.96
CA SER A 34 -3.92 -32.49 30.86
C SER A 34 -5.10 -33.07 30.06
N GLU A 35 -5.44 -34.33 30.38
CA GLU A 35 -6.66 -35.04 29.97
C GLU A 35 -7.85 -34.77 30.93
N ALA A 36 -9.01 -35.31 30.52
CA ALA A 36 -10.28 -35.56 31.25
C ALA A 36 -11.30 -34.40 31.23
N SER A 37 -12.62 -34.59 31.07
CA SER A 37 -13.46 -35.80 31.02
C SER A 37 -14.82 -35.47 30.37
N ALA A 38 -15.57 -36.52 30.01
CA ALA A 38 -16.87 -36.50 29.36
C ALA A 38 -18.05 -36.18 30.29
N VAL A 39 -19.13 -35.59 29.74
CA VAL A 39 -20.52 -35.71 30.24
C VAL A 39 -21.51 -35.74 29.07
N GLN A 40 -22.58 -36.50 29.29
CA GLN A 40 -23.57 -37.08 28.38
C GLN A 40 -24.60 -36.12 27.74
N ALA A 41 -25.31 -36.70 26.78
CA ALA A 41 -26.40 -36.22 25.93
C ALA A 41 -27.65 -35.68 26.64
N ASP A 42 -28.36 -34.78 25.95
CA ASP A 42 -29.83 -34.85 25.87
C ASP A 42 -30.33 -34.25 24.54
N GLY A 43 -31.36 -34.87 23.98
CA GLY A 43 -31.91 -34.58 22.66
C GLY A 43 -32.99 -33.51 22.67
N SER A 44 -33.12 -32.79 21.56
CA SER A 44 -34.42 -32.27 21.14
C SER A 44 -34.47 -31.89 19.66
N ARG A 45 -35.45 -32.51 19.00
CA ARG A 45 -36.27 -32.07 17.85
C ARG A 45 -35.69 -31.04 16.87
N ARG A 46 -35.43 -31.53 15.66
CA ARG A 46 -35.20 -30.74 14.45
C ARG A 46 -36.51 -30.16 13.93
N HIS A 47 -36.66 -28.83 13.97
CA HIS A 47 -37.40 -28.11 12.93
C HIS A 47 -36.40 -27.73 11.84
N ARG A 48 -36.55 -28.31 10.64
CA ARG A 48 -35.80 -27.89 9.45
C ARG A 48 -36.38 -26.57 8.96
N THR A 49 -35.72 -25.47 9.29
CA THR A 49 -35.84 -24.22 8.53
C THR A 49 -35.14 -24.44 7.18
N PRO A 50 -35.72 -24.01 6.03
CA PRO A 50 -34.99 -24.03 4.77
C PRO A 50 -33.69 -23.22 4.91
N PRO A 51 -32.59 -23.64 4.25
CA PRO A 51 -31.34 -22.91 4.33
C PRO A 51 -31.57 -21.50 3.79
N ALA A 52 -31.29 -20.49 4.62
CA ALA A 52 -31.17 -19.13 4.15
C ALA A 52 -30.12 -19.13 3.03
N GLU A 53 -30.49 -18.62 1.85
CA GLU A 53 -29.56 -18.36 0.77
C GLU A 53 -28.35 -17.62 1.36
N THR A 54 -27.18 -18.24 1.27
CA THR A 54 -25.98 -17.65 1.84
C THR A 54 -25.66 -16.37 1.08
N PRO A 55 -25.47 -15.22 1.75
CA PRO A 55 -25.20 -13.91 1.10
C PRO A 55 -23.98 -13.88 0.18
N THR A 56 -23.18 -14.96 0.15
CA THR A 56 -22.00 -15.12 -0.69
C THR A 56 -22.33 -15.22 -2.19
N GLU A 57 -23.52 -15.70 -2.56
CA GLU A 57 -23.88 -15.96 -3.96
C GLU A 57 -24.31 -14.68 -4.71
N CYS A 58 -25.07 -13.78 -4.07
CA CYS A 58 -25.51 -12.51 -4.68
C CYS A 58 -24.36 -11.54 -5.06
N MET A 59 -23.15 -11.74 -4.55
CA MET A 59 -22.04 -10.80 -4.74
C MET A 59 -20.98 -11.27 -5.74
N ALA A 60 -21.07 -12.52 -6.22
CA ALA A 60 -20.22 -12.99 -7.31
C ALA A 60 -20.67 -12.41 -8.66
N GLU A 61 -21.98 -12.19 -8.84
CA GLU A 61 -22.55 -11.70 -10.10
C GLU A 61 -22.27 -10.21 -10.37
N GLU A 62 -22.15 -9.37 -9.34
CA GLU A 62 -21.90 -7.92 -9.50
C GLU A 62 -20.47 -7.59 -10.00
N ILE A 63 -19.59 -8.58 -9.94
CA ILE A 63 -18.17 -8.45 -10.29
C ILE A 63 -17.94 -8.76 -11.77
N ASP A 64 -18.65 -9.76 -12.29
CA ASP A 64 -18.55 -10.18 -13.69
C ASP A 64 -19.08 -9.09 -14.64
N SER A 65 -19.85 -8.10 -14.14
CA SER A 65 -20.29 -6.96 -14.94
C SER A 65 -19.25 -5.84 -15.12
N VAL A 66 -18.14 -5.84 -14.36
CA VAL A 66 -17.15 -4.74 -14.38
C VAL A 66 -15.95 -5.05 -15.29
N VAL A 67 -15.70 -6.32 -15.62
CA VAL A 67 -14.52 -6.75 -16.39
C VAL A 67 -14.93 -7.22 -17.78
N LEU A 68 -14.42 -6.55 -18.81
CA LEU A 68 -14.71 -6.90 -20.21
C LEU A 68 -14.20 -8.32 -20.54
N PRO A 69 -14.96 -9.12 -21.30
CA PRO A 69 -14.55 -10.47 -21.67
C PRO A 69 -13.18 -10.46 -22.37
N GLY A 70 -12.25 -11.28 -21.88
CA GLY A 70 -10.92 -11.45 -22.45
C GLY A 70 -9.81 -10.62 -21.79
N GLN A 71 -10.11 -9.75 -20.81
CA GLN A 71 -9.08 -9.09 -20.01
C GLN A 71 -8.72 -9.92 -18.78
N ALA A 72 -7.42 -10.01 -18.47
CA ALA A 72 -6.97 -10.62 -17.23
C ALA A 72 -7.42 -9.74 -16.05
N LEU A 73 -8.02 -10.37 -15.03
CA LEU A 73 -8.38 -9.69 -13.79
C LEU A 73 -7.15 -9.01 -13.18
N PRO A 74 -7.27 -7.76 -12.67
CA PRO A 74 -6.20 -7.13 -11.91
C PRO A 74 -5.70 -8.04 -10.78
N ARG A 75 -4.39 -8.03 -10.50
CA ARG A 75 -3.76 -8.94 -9.51
C ARG A 75 -4.47 -8.93 -8.16
N VAL A 76 -4.93 -7.77 -7.72
CA VAL A 76 -5.67 -7.66 -6.47
C VAL A 76 -7.02 -8.35 -6.48
N TYR A 77 -7.70 -8.36 -7.62
CA TYR A 77 -8.94 -9.07 -7.81
C TYR A 77 -8.73 -10.59 -7.69
N GLN A 78 -7.67 -11.09 -8.32
CA GLN A 78 -7.28 -12.49 -8.23
C GLN A 78 -7.00 -12.87 -6.77
N ARG A 79 -6.36 -11.98 -6.01
CA ARG A 79 -6.04 -12.18 -4.59
C ARG A 79 -7.28 -12.09 -3.69
N LEU A 80 -8.23 -11.19 -3.97
CA LEU A 80 -9.54 -11.15 -3.30
C LEU A 80 -10.33 -12.44 -3.51
N LEU A 81 -10.38 -12.94 -4.75
CA LEU A 81 -11.00 -14.22 -5.06
C LEU A 81 -10.32 -15.38 -4.32
N ALA A 82 -8.98 -15.38 -4.25
CA ALA A 82 -8.24 -16.38 -3.48
C ALA A 82 -8.57 -16.34 -1.98
N MET A 83 -8.68 -15.15 -1.39
CA MET A 83 -9.10 -15.00 0.02
C MET A 83 -10.53 -15.49 0.25
N ARG A 84 -11.49 -15.13 -0.62
CA ARG A 84 -12.88 -15.62 -0.55
C ARG A 84 -12.94 -17.15 -0.60
N ARG A 85 -12.14 -17.79 -1.48
CA ARG A 85 -12.02 -19.25 -1.54
C ARG A 85 -11.46 -19.84 -0.24
N GLN A 86 -10.41 -19.25 0.32
CA GLN A 86 -9.84 -19.69 1.61
C GLN A 86 -10.83 -19.54 2.76
N TYR A 87 -11.59 -18.43 2.80
CA TYR A 87 -12.64 -18.21 3.78
C TYR A 87 -13.70 -19.32 3.73
N ALA A 88 -14.20 -19.67 2.54
CA ALA A 88 -15.18 -20.75 2.37
C ALA A 88 -14.68 -22.12 2.88
N VAL A 89 -13.39 -22.41 2.70
CA VAL A 89 -12.76 -23.62 3.25
C VAL A 89 -12.70 -23.57 4.79
N GLN A 90 -12.38 -22.42 5.37
CA GLN A 90 -12.26 -22.27 6.82
C GLN A 90 -13.61 -22.32 7.54
N THR A 91 -14.67 -21.76 6.96
CA THR A 91 -16.03 -21.83 7.52
C THR A 91 -16.54 -23.27 7.61
N ASN A 92 -16.11 -24.14 6.69
CA ASN A 92 -16.48 -25.56 6.71
C ASN A 92 -15.70 -26.38 7.76
N LYS A 93 -14.56 -25.89 8.25
CA LYS A 93 -13.69 -26.61 9.20
C LYS A 93 -13.94 -26.28 10.68
N THR A 94 -15.07 -25.63 11.03
CA THR A 94 -15.41 -25.17 12.39
C THR A 94 -14.42 -24.19 13.05
N ASN A 95 -13.43 -23.66 12.32
CA ASN A 95 -12.47 -22.68 12.85
C ASN A 95 -13.03 -21.26 12.81
N THR A 96 -13.86 -20.92 13.79
CA THR A 96 -14.59 -19.65 13.87
C THR A 96 -13.69 -18.42 14.05
N ARG A 97 -12.53 -18.54 14.72
CA ARG A 97 -11.59 -17.43 14.91
C ARG A 97 -10.86 -17.07 13.63
N SER A 98 -10.32 -18.05 12.90
CA SER A 98 -9.64 -17.81 11.63
C SER A 98 -10.61 -17.30 10.56
N ALA A 99 -11.82 -17.87 10.50
CA ALA A 99 -12.87 -17.39 9.60
C ALA A 99 -13.24 -15.93 9.88
N LYS A 100 -13.41 -15.53 11.16
CA LYS A 100 -13.69 -14.13 11.53
C LYS A 100 -12.58 -13.18 11.07
N ARG A 101 -11.31 -13.53 11.28
CA ARG A 101 -10.16 -12.73 10.82
C ARG A 101 -10.14 -12.61 9.29
N MET A 102 -10.36 -13.71 8.58
CA MET A 102 -10.37 -13.71 7.11
C MET A 102 -11.53 -12.88 6.55
N ARG A 103 -12.72 -12.96 7.17
CA ARG A 103 -13.87 -12.13 6.82
C ARG A 103 -13.57 -10.64 7.00
N GLN A 104 -13.00 -10.24 8.14
CA GLN A 104 -12.60 -8.85 8.38
C GLN A 104 -11.60 -8.35 7.33
N ARG A 105 -10.66 -9.21 6.91
CA ARG A 105 -9.69 -8.90 5.87
C ARG A 105 -10.33 -8.74 4.49
N ILE A 106 -11.28 -9.61 4.13
CA ILE A 106 -12.07 -9.50 2.90
C ILE A 106 -12.88 -8.19 2.90
N GLU A 107 -13.62 -7.90 3.98
CA GLU A 107 -14.43 -6.68 4.11
C GLU A 107 -13.58 -5.39 4.09
N GLN A 108 -12.35 -5.44 4.59
CA GLN A 108 -11.42 -4.31 4.53
C GLN A 108 -10.92 -4.07 3.11
N VAL A 109 -10.51 -5.14 2.42
CA VAL A 109 -10.08 -5.08 1.02
C VAL A 109 -11.23 -4.61 0.14
N GLU A 110 -12.42 -5.17 0.28
CA GLU A 110 -13.60 -4.76 -0.48
C GLU A 110 -13.97 -3.28 -0.24
N ARG A 111 -13.78 -2.77 0.98
CA ARG A 111 -13.94 -1.33 1.26
C ARG A 111 -12.90 -0.47 0.54
N GLN A 112 -11.65 -0.92 0.46
CA GLN A 112 -10.61 -0.25 -0.33
C GLN A 112 -10.91 -0.28 -1.85
N PHE A 113 -11.66 -1.29 -2.33
CA PHE A 113 -12.05 -1.41 -3.74
C PHE A 113 -13.36 -0.70 -4.09
N ARG A 114 -14.28 -0.53 -3.14
CA ARG A 114 -15.54 0.20 -3.35
C ARG A 114 -15.35 1.69 -3.63
N TYR A 115 -14.21 2.25 -3.25
CA TYR A 115 -13.82 3.60 -3.61
C TYR A 115 -12.62 3.51 -4.56
N PRO A 116 -12.84 3.27 -5.87
CA PRO A 116 -11.78 3.54 -6.83
C PRO A 116 -11.30 4.96 -6.57
N VAL A 117 -9.98 5.15 -6.53
CA VAL A 117 -9.39 6.49 -6.55
C VAL A 117 -10.05 7.20 -7.73
N PRO A 118 -10.84 8.27 -7.49
CA PRO A 118 -11.60 8.89 -8.56
C PRO A 118 -10.61 9.31 -9.64
N ALA A 119 -11.00 9.08 -10.90
CA ALA A 119 -10.26 9.68 -12.00
C ALA A 119 -10.20 11.19 -11.71
N PRO A 120 -9.01 11.79 -11.81
CA PRO A 120 -8.85 13.19 -11.44
C PRO A 120 -9.83 14.10 -12.18
N SER A 121 -10.34 15.11 -11.47
CA SER A 121 -11.47 15.94 -11.94
C SER A 121 -11.07 17.05 -12.93
N HIS A 122 -9.77 17.17 -13.22
CA HIS A 122 -9.19 18.29 -13.96
C HIS A 122 -8.18 17.82 -15.02
N SER A 123 -7.76 18.75 -15.88
CA SER A 123 -6.72 18.51 -16.90
C SER A 123 -5.42 18.05 -16.24
N GLU A 124 -5.07 16.78 -16.43
CA GLU A 124 -3.81 16.12 -16.08
C GLU A 124 -3.19 16.55 -14.73
N PRO A 125 -3.55 15.91 -13.60
CA PRO A 125 -2.90 16.20 -12.34
C PRO A 125 -1.44 15.85 -12.34
N ILE A 126 -0.73 16.54 -11.45
CA ILE A 126 0.68 16.36 -11.20
C ILE A 126 0.84 15.46 -9.98
N VAL A 127 1.65 14.41 -10.12
CA VAL A 127 1.92 13.49 -9.02
C VAL A 127 3.19 13.90 -8.29
N HIS A 128 3.08 14.20 -7.01
CA HIS A 128 4.21 14.45 -6.13
C HIS A 128 4.33 13.35 -5.06
N VAL A 129 5.54 12.85 -4.86
CA VAL A 129 5.85 11.83 -3.86
C VAL A 129 6.71 12.42 -2.75
N VAL A 130 6.32 12.14 -1.52
CA VAL A 130 7.09 12.39 -0.30
C VAL A 130 7.33 11.04 0.39
N GLY A 131 8.60 10.64 0.48
CA GLY A 131 9.02 9.34 1.00
C GLY A 131 9.99 9.41 2.16
N VAL A 132 9.74 8.64 3.22
CA VAL A 132 10.65 8.54 4.37
C VAL A 132 10.85 7.09 4.80
N TYR A 133 12.05 6.71 5.28
CA TYR A 133 12.19 5.38 5.89
C TYR A 133 11.44 5.35 7.21
N THR A 134 11.73 6.32 8.07
CA THR A 134 11.14 6.42 9.40
C THR A 134 11.05 7.87 9.84
N GLN A 135 10.17 8.14 10.79
CA GLN A 135 10.14 9.42 11.47
C GLN A 135 11.07 9.37 12.68
N ARG A 136 11.81 10.46 12.95
CA ARG A 136 12.52 10.56 14.22
C ARG A 136 11.52 10.48 15.37
N PRO A 137 11.89 9.88 16.52
CA PRO A 137 11.05 9.92 17.71
C PRO A 137 10.63 11.36 18.01
N SER A 138 9.35 11.64 17.84
CA SER A 138 8.75 12.95 17.93
C SER A 138 7.30 12.77 18.33
N GLU A 139 6.78 13.65 19.18
CA GLU A 139 5.35 13.70 19.50
C GLU A 139 4.55 14.43 18.41
N ARG A 140 5.21 15.02 17.41
CA ARG A 140 4.59 15.81 16.35
C ARG A 140 4.50 15.03 15.05
N PRO A 141 3.42 15.19 14.27
CA PRO A 141 3.35 14.62 12.93
C PRO A 141 4.42 15.24 12.02
N LEU A 142 4.84 14.49 11.00
CA LEU A 142 5.66 15.00 9.92
C LEU A 142 4.79 15.91 9.03
N GLN A 143 5.16 17.19 8.97
CA GLN A 143 4.38 18.16 8.21
C GLN A 143 4.80 18.21 6.74
N VAL A 144 3.84 17.95 5.85
CA VAL A 144 3.97 18.12 4.40
C VAL A 144 3.22 19.39 4.01
N GLN A 145 3.98 20.42 3.64
CA GLN A 145 3.40 21.65 3.12
C GLN A 145 3.34 21.60 1.59
N VAL A 146 2.16 21.71 1.02
CA VAL A 146 1.95 21.80 -0.42
C VAL A 146 1.76 23.26 -0.79
N THR A 147 2.73 23.81 -1.52
CA THR A 147 2.75 25.19 -2.03
C THR A 147 2.78 25.23 -3.56
N ASP A 148 2.85 24.07 -4.22
CA ASP A 148 2.68 24.00 -5.66
C ASP A 148 1.24 24.37 -6.06
N THR A 149 1.13 25.24 -7.05
CA THR A 149 -0.11 25.76 -7.62
C THR A 149 -0.13 25.57 -9.14
N SER A 150 0.78 24.75 -9.69
CA SER A 150 0.92 24.53 -11.13
C SER A 150 -0.23 23.70 -11.73
N GLY A 151 -1.01 23.03 -10.89
CA GLY A 151 -2.22 22.32 -11.28
C GLY A 151 -2.83 21.52 -10.13
N PRO A 152 -3.82 20.67 -10.44
CA PRO A 152 -4.35 19.65 -9.53
C PRO A 152 -3.25 18.66 -9.13
N ILE A 153 -3.22 18.25 -7.86
CA ILE A 153 -2.14 17.46 -7.28
C ILE A 153 -2.69 16.13 -6.78
N VAL A 154 -2.00 15.06 -7.17
CA VAL A 154 -2.06 13.78 -6.46
C VAL A 154 -0.84 13.69 -5.55
N LEU A 155 -1.07 13.73 -4.24
CA LEU A 155 -0.01 13.64 -3.26
C LEU A 155 0.16 12.19 -2.78
N VAL A 156 1.36 11.65 -2.93
CA VAL A 156 1.71 10.31 -2.47
C VAL A 156 2.64 10.41 -1.27
N LEU A 157 2.16 9.97 -0.12
CA LEU A 157 2.93 9.87 1.12
C LEU A 157 3.34 8.42 1.31
N THR A 158 4.64 8.16 1.41
CA THR A 158 5.17 6.81 1.50
C THR A 158 6.16 6.66 2.64
N ALA A 159 6.04 5.57 3.42
CA ALA A 159 7.07 5.22 4.39
C ALA A 159 7.31 3.73 4.59
N TYR A 160 8.49 3.37 5.09
CA TYR A 160 8.73 2.02 5.58
C TYR A 160 8.08 1.83 6.96
N ASP A 161 8.51 2.61 7.96
CA ASP A 161 7.95 2.62 9.32
C ASP A 161 6.60 3.34 9.40
N GLU A 162 5.93 3.18 10.56
CA GLU A 162 4.74 3.97 10.87
C GLU A 162 5.12 5.44 10.97
N VAL A 163 4.43 6.28 10.20
CA VAL A 163 4.58 7.74 10.24
C VAL A 163 3.21 8.38 10.44
N CYS A 164 3.17 9.41 11.30
CA CYS A 164 2.03 10.29 11.46
C CYS A 164 2.23 11.53 10.58
N TRP A 165 1.32 11.76 9.64
CA TRP A 165 1.42 12.83 8.65
C TRP A 165 0.45 13.99 8.97
N GLU A 166 0.91 15.22 8.77
CA GLU A 166 0.05 16.41 8.68
C GLU A 166 0.22 17.01 7.29
N VAL A 167 -0.87 17.19 6.53
CA VAL A 167 -0.84 17.84 5.22
C VAL A 167 -1.46 19.23 5.33
N VAL A 168 -0.71 20.24 4.91
CA VAL A 168 -1.15 21.64 4.85
C VAL A 168 -1.01 22.13 3.42
N ALA A 169 -2.10 22.56 2.81
CA ALA A 169 -2.10 23.16 1.47
C ALA A 169 -2.13 24.69 1.56
N ALA A 170 -1.43 25.37 0.65
CA ALA A 170 -1.65 26.79 0.40
C ALA A 170 -3.06 27.01 -0.20
N GLU A 171 -3.59 28.23 -0.08
CA GLU A 171 -4.97 28.56 -0.51
C GLU A 171 -5.25 28.24 -1.98
N GLU A 172 -4.24 28.45 -2.84
CA GLU A 172 -4.32 28.20 -4.28
C GLU A 172 -3.88 26.78 -4.68
N SER A 173 -3.39 25.96 -3.74
CA SER A 173 -2.96 24.59 -4.01
C SER A 173 -4.16 23.66 -4.07
N GLN A 174 -4.31 22.94 -5.18
CA GLN A 174 -5.43 22.04 -5.41
C GLN A 174 -4.97 20.59 -5.24
N ILE A 175 -5.30 19.95 -4.11
CA ILE A 175 -5.02 18.53 -3.92
C ILE A 175 -6.28 17.73 -4.24
N ASP A 176 -6.25 16.95 -5.33
CA ASP A 176 -7.37 16.10 -5.72
C ASP A 176 -7.59 14.97 -4.71
N PHE A 177 -6.49 14.31 -4.31
CA PHE A 177 -6.49 13.27 -3.29
C PHE A 177 -5.08 12.95 -2.79
N ILE A 178 -5.03 12.26 -1.64
CA ILE A 178 -3.80 11.77 -1.02
C ILE A 178 -3.78 10.24 -1.05
N ILE A 179 -2.67 9.66 -1.52
CA ILE A 179 -2.38 8.23 -1.36
C ILE A 179 -1.34 8.07 -0.25
N CYS A 180 -1.73 7.45 0.86
CA CYS A 180 -0.84 7.18 1.98
C CYS A 180 -0.49 5.68 1.99
N THR A 181 0.74 5.34 1.64
CA THR A 181 1.18 3.97 1.43
C THR A 181 2.42 3.63 2.27
N GLY A 182 2.64 2.36 2.59
CA GLY A 182 3.81 1.98 3.35
C GLY A 182 3.96 0.49 3.63
N TYR A 183 5.07 0.11 4.27
CA TYR A 183 5.16 -1.22 4.84
C TYR A 183 4.32 -1.27 6.13
N HIS A 184 4.67 -0.47 7.12
CA HIS A 184 3.89 -0.32 8.34
C HIS A 184 2.66 0.55 8.16
N GLN A 185 1.73 0.47 9.13
CA GLN A 185 0.52 1.28 9.13
C GLN A 185 0.85 2.77 9.13
N GLN A 186 0.25 3.52 8.21
CA GLN A 186 0.40 4.97 8.15
C GLN A 186 -0.79 5.68 8.81
N LYS A 187 -0.56 6.89 9.32
CA LYS A 187 -1.58 7.71 9.98
C LYS A 187 -1.58 9.13 9.42
N ILE A 188 -2.76 9.72 9.25
CA ILE A 188 -2.88 11.14 8.92
C ILE A 188 -3.60 11.81 10.08
N GLU A 189 -2.95 12.80 10.68
CA GLU A 189 -3.53 13.56 11.79
C GLU A 189 -4.41 14.69 11.28
N LYS A 190 -4.00 15.30 10.15
CA LYS A 190 -4.71 16.41 9.54
C LYS A 190 -4.48 16.47 8.04
N THR A 191 -5.53 16.86 7.33
CA THR A 191 -5.54 17.12 5.90
C THR A 191 -6.26 18.43 5.60
N PRO A 192 -6.09 19.00 4.40
CA PRO A 192 -6.99 20.04 3.93
C PRO A 192 -8.43 19.53 3.85
N ASP A 193 -9.39 20.43 4.05
CA ASP A 193 -10.80 20.08 4.12
C ASP A 193 -11.29 19.48 2.78
N GLY A 194 -12.03 18.37 2.88
CA GLY A 194 -12.63 17.72 1.71
C GLY A 194 -11.68 16.89 0.85
N VAL A 195 -10.37 16.87 1.13
CA VAL A 195 -9.41 16.06 0.37
C VAL A 195 -9.49 14.60 0.81
N PRO A 196 -9.87 13.67 -0.08
CA PRO A 196 -9.95 12.25 0.26
C PRO A 196 -8.55 11.64 0.41
N VAL A 197 -8.45 10.67 1.33
CA VAL A 197 -7.20 9.96 1.65
C VAL A 197 -7.38 8.46 1.48
N PHE A 198 -6.47 7.84 0.73
CA PHE A 198 -6.46 6.41 0.46
C PHE A 198 -5.28 5.74 1.15
N PHE A 199 -5.56 4.79 2.05
CA PHE A 199 -4.54 4.10 2.82
C PHE A 199 -4.17 2.73 2.23
N HIS A 200 -2.87 2.50 2.04
CA HIS A 200 -2.30 1.31 1.42
C HIS A 200 -1.05 0.84 2.18
N SER A 201 -1.22 0.13 3.29
CA SER A 201 -0.07 -0.48 3.98
C SER A 201 -0.18 -1.99 4.11
N TYR A 202 0.99 -2.65 4.18
CA TYR A 202 1.06 -4.10 4.40
C TYR A 202 0.38 -4.48 5.73
N ASP A 203 0.66 -3.75 6.80
CA ASP A 203 0.09 -4.00 8.13
C ASP A 203 -1.42 -3.76 8.20
N GLN A 204 -1.94 -2.79 7.44
CA GLN A 204 -3.39 -2.63 7.25
C GLN A 204 -3.98 -3.68 6.31
N SER A 205 -3.26 -4.76 6.02
CA SER A 205 -3.71 -5.84 5.15
C SER A 205 -4.08 -5.40 3.73
N SER A 206 -3.55 -4.26 3.27
CA SER A 206 -3.70 -3.85 1.87
C SER A 206 -3.03 -4.88 0.98
N LEU A 207 -3.77 -5.40 0.01
CA LEU A 207 -3.23 -6.37 -0.95
C LEU A 207 -2.23 -5.74 -1.92
N GLU A 208 -2.30 -4.42 -2.04
CA GLU A 208 -1.45 -3.57 -2.85
C GLU A 208 -0.93 -2.45 -1.95
N TYR A 209 0.39 -2.44 -1.77
CA TYR A 209 1.11 -1.39 -1.06
C TYR A 209 2.44 -1.24 -1.79
N ALA A 210 3.00 -0.05 -1.72
CA ALA A 210 4.37 0.22 -2.08
C ALA A 210 4.97 1.17 -1.06
N TYR A 211 6.29 1.18 -0.96
CA TYR A 211 6.99 2.22 -0.24
C TYR A 211 8.27 2.54 -1.00
N ALA A 212 8.65 3.80 -1.04
CA ALA A 212 9.98 4.24 -1.39
C ALA A 212 10.37 5.42 -0.52
N TYR A 213 11.67 5.60 -0.35
CA TYR A 213 12.28 6.69 0.39
C TYR A 213 13.72 6.86 -0.07
N GLY A 214 14.27 8.06 0.13
CA GLY A 214 15.68 8.36 -0.11
C GLY A 214 16.28 7.80 -1.41
N SER A 215 17.59 7.52 -1.36
CA SER A 215 18.37 7.00 -2.48
C SER A 215 18.18 5.51 -2.76
N ASP A 216 17.27 4.81 -2.08
CA ASP A 216 17.02 3.38 -2.33
C ASP A 216 16.20 3.20 -3.62
N ARG A 217 16.90 3.22 -4.75
CA ARG A 217 16.35 3.03 -6.10
C ARG A 217 15.62 1.70 -6.29
N SER A 218 15.86 0.70 -5.45
CA SER A 218 15.28 -0.63 -5.65
C SER A 218 13.76 -0.66 -5.49
N GLN A 219 13.20 0.21 -4.64
CA GLN A 219 11.76 0.24 -4.36
C GLN A 219 10.99 1.26 -5.20
N TRP A 220 11.68 2.22 -5.83
CA TRP A 220 11.04 3.26 -6.64
C TRP A 220 10.25 2.71 -7.83
N GLY A 221 10.76 1.67 -8.51
CA GLY A 221 10.03 1.03 -9.60
C GLY A 221 8.69 0.41 -9.15
N ALA A 222 8.67 -0.23 -7.98
CA ALA A 222 7.43 -0.77 -7.42
C ALA A 222 6.44 0.33 -7.02
N LEU A 223 6.94 1.46 -6.51
CA LEU A 223 6.12 2.63 -6.22
C LEU A 223 5.56 3.28 -7.49
N GLU A 224 6.37 3.41 -8.55
CA GLU A 224 5.92 3.93 -9.85
C GLU A 224 4.78 3.09 -10.43
N ASP A 225 4.94 1.77 -10.46
CA ASP A 225 3.90 0.84 -10.92
C ASP A 225 2.62 0.97 -10.08
N PHE A 226 2.78 1.06 -8.75
CA PHE A 226 1.67 1.24 -7.83
C PHE A 226 0.93 2.55 -8.06
N VAL A 227 1.65 3.67 -8.17
CA VAL A 227 1.08 4.99 -8.44
C VAL A 227 0.33 4.97 -9.76
N ARG A 228 0.96 4.51 -10.85
CA ARG A 228 0.32 4.43 -12.18
C ARG A 228 -0.95 3.60 -12.15
N ALA A 229 -0.94 2.46 -11.47
CA ALA A 229 -2.12 1.62 -11.35
C ALA A 229 -3.29 2.31 -10.63
N ARG A 230 -3.00 3.24 -9.70
CA ARG A 230 -4.03 3.94 -8.91
C ARG A 230 -4.44 5.29 -9.46
N THR A 231 -3.61 5.92 -10.27
CA THR A 231 -3.88 7.24 -10.85
C THR A 231 -4.37 7.18 -12.30
N GLY A 232 -4.58 5.98 -12.85
CA GLY A 232 -4.95 5.82 -14.26
C GLY A 232 -3.78 6.07 -15.23
N GLY A 233 -2.55 5.88 -14.76
CA GLY A 233 -1.33 5.95 -15.59
C GLY A 233 -0.49 7.21 -15.43
N LEU A 234 -0.80 8.10 -14.47
CA LEU A 234 0.01 9.30 -14.25
C LEU A 234 1.43 8.94 -13.82
N ALA A 235 2.41 9.63 -14.39
CA ALA A 235 3.81 9.51 -14.00
C ALA A 235 4.10 10.37 -12.76
N ILE A 236 5.08 9.93 -11.94
CA ILE A 236 5.59 10.74 -10.83
C ILE A 236 6.36 11.92 -11.43
N ARG A 237 5.95 13.15 -11.09
CA ARG A 237 6.60 14.38 -11.53
C ARG A 237 7.77 14.75 -10.63
N THR A 238 7.54 14.70 -9.31
CA THR A 238 8.61 14.92 -8.34
C THR A 238 8.58 13.88 -7.25
N ALA A 239 9.76 13.47 -6.80
CA ALA A 239 10.01 12.57 -5.70
C ALA A 239 10.97 13.22 -4.71
N GLN A 240 10.56 13.28 -3.44
CA GLN A 240 11.41 13.71 -2.34
C GLN A 240 11.53 12.56 -1.35
N GLY A 241 12.74 12.34 -0.83
CA GLY A 241 13.07 11.11 -0.14
C GLY A 241 14.09 11.30 0.99
N TRP A 242 13.81 10.79 2.19
CA TRP A 242 14.77 10.81 3.31
C TRP A 242 14.83 9.47 4.04
N TYR A 243 15.97 9.19 4.69
CA TYR A 243 16.01 8.11 5.67
C TYR A 243 15.25 8.52 6.94
N TYR A 244 15.66 9.63 7.56
CA TYR A 244 14.90 10.25 8.64
C TYR A 244 14.09 11.40 8.08
N GLY A 245 12.77 11.34 8.18
CA GLY A 245 11.90 12.43 7.78
C GLY A 245 12.27 13.74 8.48
N PRO A 246 12.31 14.88 7.75
CA PRO A 246 12.44 16.19 8.39
C PRO A 246 11.18 16.48 9.23
N GLU A 247 11.23 17.47 10.13
CA GLU A 247 10.01 17.92 10.82
C GLU A 247 8.97 18.49 9.84
N ARG A 248 9.46 19.13 8.78
CA ARG A 248 8.66 19.73 7.71
C ARG A 248 9.35 19.53 6.37
N CYS A 249 8.57 19.18 5.34
CA CYS A 249 9.00 19.23 3.95
C CYS A 249 8.01 20.05 3.11
N GLU A 250 8.51 20.66 2.03
CA GLU A 250 7.70 21.45 1.10
C GLU A 250 7.63 20.77 -0.28
N VAL A 251 6.42 20.65 -0.81
CA VAL A 251 6.10 20.28 -2.19
C VAL A 251 5.70 21.55 -2.92
N GLY A 252 6.68 22.17 -3.58
CA GLY A 252 6.49 23.42 -4.30
C GLY A 252 7.77 24.26 -4.40
N PRO A 253 7.66 25.51 -4.90
CA PRO A 253 8.80 26.30 -5.37
C PRO A 253 9.79 26.74 -4.28
N GLY A 254 9.42 26.70 -3.00
CA GLY A 254 10.36 26.94 -1.90
C GLY A 254 11.39 25.82 -1.71
N ASN A 255 11.16 24.64 -2.29
CA ASN A 255 12.07 23.50 -2.23
C ASN A 255 12.97 23.43 -3.47
N THR A 256 14.30 23.45 -3.27
CA THR A 256 15.28 23.38 -4.36
C THR A 256 15.27 22.06 -5.11
N ASP A 257 15.13 20.93 -4.43
CA ASP A 257 15.12 19.60 -5.08
C ASP A 257 13.87 19.44 -5.93
N TRP A 258 12.73 19.94 -5.45
CA TRP A 258 11.48 19.99 -6.22
C TRP A 258 11.64 20.85 -7.48
N ARG A 259 12.24 22.04 -7.36
CA ARG A 259 12.46 22.93 -8.52
C ARG A 259 13.34 22.30 -9.59
N ILE A 260 14.40 21.61 -9.21
CA ILE A 260 15.29 20.92 -10.16
C ILE A 260 14.50 19.87 -10.94
N GLN A 261 13.72 19.04 -10.24
CA GLN A 261 12.92 17.99 -10.88
C GLN A 261 11.85 18.55 -11.82
N MET A 262 11.25 19.69 -11.47
CA MET A 262 10.28 20.36 -12.34
C MET A 262 10.90 20.93 -13.63
N LEU A 263 12.22 21.13 -13.69
CA LEU A 263 12.93 21.63 -14.88
C LEU A 263 13.42 20.52 -15.82
N ASP A 264 13.52 19.27 -15.34
CA ASP A 264 14.12 18.14 -16.07
C ASP A 264 13.16 17.47 -17.08
N ASP A 265 12.07 18.12 -17.48
CA ASP A 265 11.08 17.64 -18.48
C ASP A 265 11.29 18.23 -19.88
#